data_AF-A0A9W7L982-F1
#
_entry.id   AF-A0A9W7L982-F1
#
_cell.length_a   1.000
_cell.length_b   1.000
_cell.length_c   1.000
_cell.angle_alpha   90.00
_cell.angle_beta   90.00
_cell.angle_gamma   90.00
#
_symmetry.space_group_name_H-M   'P 1'
#
loop_
_entity.id
_entity.type
_entity.pdbx_description
1 polymer ?
#
loop_
_entity_poly.entity_id
_entity_poly.type
_entity_poly.pdbx_seq_one_letter_code
_entity_poly.pdbx_strand_id
1 'polypeptide(L)'
;MTTPSTSIHKIAIPALNSLRFRVPSTPFTPPQSTTLNAAVSITILEGTAELKGSELGVVTDLVEGDYEIWTWFGATVLIGGIQDIFKLKDEGMDGMLEEESGQGNTQGNTSTNTPIPTYPTITLAPSTLTVFPSKVLTDCYLTTEFNGDCNCVPLINTHAQLEVMRESAYTSALHSSVSPFTTPPTSPPPKVIICGSRRSGRHTVHRTLLSYAMKVRRSPLALNLDPGRVLHGLTPAQGTVGAKVVKGEWCNKGVTQDYTCWEAGSGGKVQGGGVCWFFGLPEVGAGKEWYKEIVGKVGDVVEGRGRKAREGGRQEGIKEWASGWIGVMPQGGMQGEGEDRADNRLGTMYWTRRKELRI
;
A
#
# COMPACT_ATOMS: atom_id res chain seq x y z
N MET A 1 27.47 -9.46 -34.37
CA MET A 1 26.62 -9.47 -33.15
C MET A 1 25.73 -8.23 -33.21
N THR A 2 24.43 -8.40 -33.41
CA THR A 2 23.45 -7.31 -33.36
C THR A 2 23.10 -7.07 -31.90
N THR A 3 23.34 -5.85 -31.39
CA THR A 3 22.82 -5.45 -30.08
C THR A 3 21.30 -5.48 -30.13
N PRO A 4 20.63 -6.16 -29.19
CA PRO A 4 19.17 -6.23 -29.22
C PRO A 4 18.62 -4.81 -28.99
N SER A 5 17.82 -4.31 -29.94
CA SER A 5 17.25 -2.97 -29.84
C SER A 5 16.25 -2.94 -28.69
N THR A 6 16.52 -2.14 -27.66
CA THR A 6 15.54 -1.85 -26.61
C THR A 6 14.44 -0.96 -27.18
N SER A 7 13.20 -1.42 -27.10
CA SER A 7 12.03 -0.59 -27.35
C SER A 7 11.91 0.47 -26.25
N ILE A 8 11.54 1.68 -26.64
CA ILE A 8 11.25 2.80 -25.74
C ILE A 8 9.88 3.34 -26.13
N HIS A 9 8.97 3.40 -25.16
CA HIS A 9 7.59 3.84 -25.36
C HIS A 9 7.35 5.14 -24.59
N LYS A 10 6.88 6.18 -25.28
CA LYS A 10 6.43 7.43 -24.67
C LYS A 10 4.91 7.38 -24.46
N ILE A 11 4.45 7.49 -23.22
CA ILE A 11 3.05 7.34 -22.83
C ILE A 11 2.61 8.59 -22.06
N ALA A 12 1.54 9.22 -22.51
CA ALA A 12 0.86 10.29 -21.77
C ALA A 12 -0.27 9.68 -20.92
N ILE A 13 -0.25 9.97 -19.62
CA ILE A 13 -1.23 9.56 -18.63
C ILE A 13 -2.04 10.82 -18.27
N PRO A 14 -3.35 10.89 -18.59
CA PRO A 14 -4.17 12.04 -18.21
C PRO A 14 -4.29 12.21 -16.69
N ALA A 15 -4.70 13.40 -16.24
CA ALA A 15 -4.96 13.65 -14.83
C ALA A 15 -5.98 12.66 -14.25
N LEU A 16 -5.78 12.27 -12.99
CA LEU A 16 -6.63 11.32 -12.24
C LEU A 16 -6.73 9.92 -12.86
N ASN A 17 -5.83 9.55 -13.77
CA ASN A 17 -5.78 8.22 -14.38
C ASN A 17 -4.54 7.44 -13.89
N SER A 18 -4.54 6.14 -14.18
CA SER A 18 -3.39 5.27 -13.98
C SER A 18 -3.00 4.49 -15.22
N LEU A 19 -1.71 4.19 -15.31
CA LEU A 19 -1.12 3.26 -16.25
C LEU A 19 -0.82 1.95 -15.51
N ARG A 20 -1.43 0.86 -15.96
CA ARG A 20 -1.20 -0.49 -15.43
C ARG A 20 -0.42 -1.31 -16.43
N PHE A 21 0.58 -2.02 -15.92
CA PHE A 21 1.38 -2.94 -16.72
C PHE A 21 1.92 -4.06 -15.83
N ARG A 22 2.19 -5.20 -16.46
CA ARG A 22 2.85 -6.34 -15.84
C ARG A 22 4.27 -6.45 -16.38
N VAL A 23 5.25 -6.59 -15.49
CA VAL A 23 6.59 -7.07 -15.84
C VAL A 23 6.55 -8.60 -15.70
N PRO A 24 6.69 -9.37 -16.79
CA PRO A 24 6.57 -10.83 -16.74
C PRO A 24 7.71 -11.46 -15.95
N SER A 25 7.47 -12.65 -15.41
CA SER A 25 8.55 -13.52 -14.95
C SER A 25 9.43 -13.81 -16.13
N THR A 26 10.73 -13.49 -16.04
CA THR A 26 11.68 -14.18 -16.90
C THR A 26 11.67 -15.64 -16.45
N PRO A 27 11.30 -16.61 -17.31
CA PRO A 27 11.41 -18.02 -16.94
C PRO A 27 12.84 -18.26 -16.47
N PHE A 28 12.98 -18.88 -15.29
CA PHE A 28 14.27 -19.16 -14.68
C PHE A 28 15.09 -20.00 -15.66
N THR A 29 15.95 -19.32 -16.42
CA THR A 29 16.91 -19.99 -17.29
C THR A 29 18.15 -20.12 -16.43
N PRO A 30 18.63 -21.36 -16.15
CA PRO A 30 19.77 -21.55 -15.28
C PRO A 30 20.95 -20.71 -15.78
N PRO A 31 21.77 -20.16 -14.87
CA PRO A 31 22.76 -19.14 -15.16
C PRO A 31 23.89 -19.70 -16.02
N GLN A 32 23.69 -19.74 -17.33
CA GLN A 32 24.75 -20.06 -18.30
C GLN A 32 25.13 -18.85 -19.17
N SER A 33 24.45 -17.71 -19.04
CA SER A 33 24.96 -16.45 -19.58
C SER A 33 24.57 -15.29 -18.69
N THR A 34 25.48 -14.33 -18.51
CA THR A 34 25.30 -13.05 -17.80
C THR A 34 24.39 -12.08 -18.56
N THR A 35 23.40 -12.60 -19.29
CA THR A 35 22.43 -11.76 -20.00
C THR A 35 21.68 -10.94 -18.95
N LEU A 36 21.92 -9.63 -18.99
CA LEU A 36 21.22 -8.61 -18.22
C LEU A 36 19.72 -8.94 -18.30
N ASN A 37 19.12 -9.34 -17.16
CA ASN A 37 17.68 -9.40 -17.03
C ASN A 37 17.13 -8.08 -17.59
N ALA A 38 16.21 -8.15 -18.54
CA ALA A 38 15.67 -6.99 -19.23
C ALA A 38 14.94 -6.10 -18.22
N ALA A 39 15.69 -5.18 -17.61
CA ALA A 39 15.21 -4.25 -16.61
C ALA A 39 14.22 -3.30 -17.28
N VAL A 40 12.98 -3.27 -16.79
CA VAL A 40 12.03 -2.24 -17.19
C VAL A 40 12.43 -0.94 -16.49
N SER A 41 12.69 0.10 -17.28
CA SER A 41 12.97 1.45 -16.79
C SER A 41 11.80 2.37 -17.06
N ILE A 42 11.53 3.27 -16.11
CA ILE A 42 10.50 4.30 -16.21
C ILE A 42 11.14 5.65 -15.90
N THR A 43 10.95 6.59 -16.81
CA THR A 43 11.40 7.98 -16.62
C THR A 43 10.22 8.91 -16.81
N ILE A 44 9.94 9.78 -15.83
CA ILE A 44 9.01 10.88 -16.06
C ILE A 44 9.68 11.93 -16.94
N LEU A 45 8.99 12.31 -18.00
CA LEU A 45 9.35 13.44 -18.86
C LEU A 45 8.68 14.73 -18.42
N GLU A 46 7.39 14.67 -18.10
CA GLU A 46 6.56 15.83 -17.77
C GLU A 46 5.51 15.46 -16.72
N GLY A 47 5.08 16.44 -15.93
CA GLY A 47 4.08 16.26 -14.88
C GLY A 47 4.60 15.50 -13.65
N THR A 48 3.68 14.90 -12.89
CA THR A 48 4.02 14.13 -11.69
C THR A 48 3.28 12.81 -11.71
N ALA A 49 3.95 11.72 -11.36
CA ALA A 49 3.30 10.44 -11.15
C ALA A 49 3.88 9.75 -9.92
N GLU A 50 3.14 8.80 -9.38
CA GLU A 50 3.54 8.03 -8.22
C GLU A 50 3.28 6.54 -8.42
N LEU A 51 4.12 5.73 -7.76
CA LEU A 51 3.99 4.28 -7.68
C LEU A 51 3.77 3.92 -6.21
N LYS A 52 2.58 3.42 -5.88
CA LYS A 52 2.19 3.03 -4.51
C LYS A 52 2.42 4.17 -3.49
N GLY A 53 2.03 5.39 -3.87
CA GLY A 53 2.13 6.61 -3.06
C GLY A 53 3.51 7.28 -3.05
N SER A 54 4.54 6.66 -3.63
CA SER A 54 5.88 7.25 -3.72
C SER A 54 6.05 7.99 -5.03
N GLU A 55 6.50 9.24 -4.99
CA GLU A 55 6.76 10.02 -6.20
C GLU A 55 7.81 9.34 -7.07
N LEU A 56 7.52 9.27 -8.35
CA LEU A 56 8.44 8.73 -9.33
C LEU A 56 9.44 9.83 -9.70
N GLY A 57 10.72 9.47 -9.67
CA GLY A 57 11.78 10.20 -10.36
C GLY A 57 12.17 9.41 -11.61
N VAL A 58 13.46 9.13 -11.75
CA VAL A 58 13.93 8.06 -12.63
C VAL A 58 13.87 6.74 -11.85
N VAL A 59 13.04 5.80 -12.32
CA VAL A 59 12.98 4.44 -11.77
C VAL A 59 13.65 3.52 -12.77
N THR A 60 14.75 2.91 -12.35
CA THR A 60 15.39 1.84 -13.09
C THR A 60 15.08 0.50 -12.42
N ASP A 61 15.16 -0.57 -13.19
CA ASP A 61 15.23 -1.94 -12.67
C ASP A 61 13.96 -2.39 -11.95
N LEU A 62 12.80 -2.08 -12.53
CA LEU A 62 11.58 -2.78 -12.14
C LEU A 62 11.75 -4.27 -12.45
N VAL A 63 11.40 -5.08 -11.46
CA VAL A 63 11.44 -6.54 -11.56
C VAL A 63 10.05 -7.10 -11.83
N GLU A 64 9.94 -8.41 -11.97
CA GLU A 64 8.68 -9.12 -12.15
C GLU A 64 7.58 -8.64 -11.19
N GLY A 65 6.39 -8.36 -11.75
CA GLY A 65 5.21 -8.02 -10.97
C GLY A 65 4.18 -7.15 -11.70
N ASP A 66 3.07 -6.92 -11.03
CA ASP A 66 2.02 -5.98 -11.46
C ASP A 66 2.29 -4.59 -10.89
N TYR A 67 2.27 -3.58 -11.76
CA TYR A 67 2.53 -2.19 -11.42
C TYR A 67 1.39 -1.29 -11.86
N GLU A 68 1.17 -0.25 -11.06
CA GLU A 68 0.21 0.82 -11.34
C GLU A 68 0.91 2.15 -11.06
N ILE A 69 1.12 2.92 -12.13
CA ILE A 69 1.61 4.29 -12.06
C ILE A 69 0.39 5.19 -12.11
N TRP A 70 0.26 6.10 -11.16
CA TRP A 70 -0.92 6.93 -11.03
C TRP A 70 -0.54 8.41 -10.92
N THR A 71 -1.41 9.32 -11.37
CA THR A 71 -1.12 10.77 -11.42
C THR A 71 -2.30 11.64 -11.00
N TRP A 72 -2.05 12.67 -10.17
CA TRP A 72 -3.06 13.68 -9.78
C TRP A 72 -3.33 14.64 -10.95
N PHE A 73 -2.27 15.06 -11.65
CA PHE A 73 -2.29 16.23 -12.55
C PHE A 73 -1.99 15.91 -14.02
N GLY A 74 -1.77 14.63 -14.33
CA GLY A 74 -1.27 14.17 -15.61
C GLY A 74 0.24 14.03 -15.60
N ALA A 75 0.75 13.09 -16.40
CA ALA A 75 2.18 12.85 -16.54
C ALA A 75 2.50 12.24 -17.90
N THR A 76 3.69 12.53 -18.42
CA THR A 76 4.26 11.84 -19.57
C THR A 76 5.42 10.99 -19.11
N VAL A 77 5.39 9.69 -19.39
CA VAL A 77 6.44 8.73 -18.99
C VAL A 77 7.10 8.08 -20.21
N LEU A 78 8.39 7.81 -20.12
CA LEU A 78 9.11 6.88 -21.00
C LEU A 78 9.24 5.54 -20.30
N ILE A 79 8.89 4.46 -20.99
CA ILE A 79 9.11 3.10 -20.53
C ILE A 79 10.06 2.39 -21.49
N GLY A 80 11.20 1.93 -20.97
CA GLY A 80 12.23 1.20 -21.72
C GLY A 80 12.45 -0.22 -21.22
N GLY A 81 13.10 -1.05 -22.04
CA GLY A 81 13.57 -2.39 -21.64
C GLY A 81 12.58 -3.54 -21.84
N ILE A 82 11.49 -3.30 -22.57
CA ILE A 82 10.41 -4.28 -22.77
C ILE A 82 10.57 -4.96 -24.14
N GLN A 83 11.31 -6.07 -24.21
CA GLN A 83 11.53 -6.73 -25.52
C GLN A 83 10.36 -7.61 -26.01
N ASP A 84 9.40 -8.01 -25.16
CA ASP A 84 8.39 -9.00 -25.56
C ASP A 84 6.96 -8.86 -24.97
N ILE A 85 6.63 -7.78 -24.24
CA ILE A 85 5.26 -7.58 -23.68
C ILE A 85 4.29 -6.97 -24.71
N PHE A 86 4.80 -6.54 -25.87
CA PHE A 86 4.02 -5.88 -26.92
C PHE A 86 3.92 -6.76 -28.16
N LYS A 87 3.20 -7.87 -28.09
CA LYS A 87 2.80 -8.68 -29.27
C LYS A 87 1.28 -8.89 -29.24
N LEU A 88 0.56 -8.25 -30.17
CA LEU A 88 -0.89 -8.41 -30.33
C LEU A 88 -1.28 -9.86 -30.61
N LYS A 89 -2.43 -10.25 -30.06
CA LYS A 89 -3.24 -11.35 -30.60
C LYS A 89 -4.35 -10.71 -31.45
N ASP A 90 -4.29 -10.87 -32.77
CA ASP A 90 -5.40 -10.57 -33.69
C ASP A 90 -6.45 -11.69 -33.53
N GLU A 91 -7.32 -11.60 -32.53
CA GLU A 91 -8.52 -12.45 -32.47
C GLU A 91 -9.74 -11.58 -32.20
N GLY A 92 -10.61 -11.49 -33.20
CA GLY A 92 -11.87 -10.75 -33.15
C GLY A 92 -12.77 -11.26 -32.04
N MET A 93 -13.23 -10.35 -31.18
CA MET A 93 -14.33 -10.59 -30.27
C MET A 93 -15.65 -10.42 -31.01
N ASP A 94 -16.07 -11.47 -31.72
CA ASP A 94 -17.48 -11.76 -31.94
C ASP A 94 -17.87 -12.86 -30.94
N GLY A 95 -18.80 -12.58 -30.02
CA GLY A 95 -19.52 -13.65 -29.32
C GLY A 95 -19.85 -13.42 -27.84
N MET A 96 -21.17 -13.38 -27.59
CA MET A 96 -21.88 -13.74 -26.36
C MET A 96 -21.85 -12.76 -25.18
N LEU A 97 -22.82 -11.84 -25.19
CA LEU A 97 -23.53 -11.44 -23.98
C LEU A 97 -24.80 -12.30 -23.87
N GLU A 98 -24.88 -13.13 -22.84
CA GLU A 98 -26.16 -13.68 -22.38
C GLU A 98 -26.78 -12.68 -21.40
N GLU A 99 -27.96 -12.15 -21.77
CA GLU A 99 -28.85 -11.39 -20.91
C GLU A 99 -29.53 -12.33 -19.90
N GLU A 100 -29.20 -12.20 -18.61
CA GLU A 100 -30.09 -12.67 -17.54
C GLU A 100 -30.94 -11.51 -17.02
N SER A 101 -32.23 -11.56 -17.35
CA SER A 101 -33.25 -10.61 -16.89
C SER A 101 -33.81 -11.04 -15.54
N GLY A 102 -33.38 -10.35 -14.47
CA GLY A 102 -33.94 -10.49 -13.13
C GLY A 102 -34.78 -9.28 -12.73
N GLN A 103 -36.11 -9.38 -12.81
CA GLN A 103 -37.04 -8.37 -12.29
C GLN A 103 -37.07 -8.40 -10.75
N GLY A 104 -36.57 -7.32 -10.12
CA GLY A 104 -36.59 -7.13 -8.67
C GLY A 104 -37.44 -5.92 -8.26
N ASN A 105 -38.55 -6.21 -7.60
CA ASN A 105 -39.57 -5.30 -7.09
C ASN A 105 -39.02 -4.39 -5.96
N THR A 106 -39.20 -3.07 -6.05
CA THR A 106 -38.76 -2.10 -5.02
C THR A 106 -39.96 -1.43 -4.36
N GLN A 107 -40.23 -1.77 -3.09
CA GLN A 107 -41.12 -1.02 -2.21
C GLN A 107 -40.36 0.15 -1.57
N GLY A 108 -40.95 1.34 -1.66
CA GLY A 108 -40.39 2.58 -1.13
C GLY A 108 -40.53 2.71 0.38
N ASN A 109 -39.44 3.13 1.03
CA ASN A 109 -39.46 3.70 2.37
C ASN A 109 -38.95 5.14 2.29
N THR A 110 -39.83 6.09 2.60
CA THR A 110 -39.54 7.51 2.76
C THR A 110 -38.83 7.76 4.10
N SER A 111 -37.54 8.10 4.07
CA SER A 111 -36.81 8.68 5.20
C SER A 111 -36.51 10.14 4.95
N THR A 112 -36.74 10.96 5.98
CA THR A 112 -36.62 12.42 6.03
C THR A 112 -35.23 12.96 5.68
N ASN A 113 -35.20 13.90 4.75
CA ASN A 113 -34.02 14.64 4.27
C ASN A 113 -33.43 15.56 5.36
N THR A 114 -32.17 15.31 5.73
CA THR A 114 -31.26 16.34 6.25
C THR A 114 -30.33 16.81 5.12
N PRO A 115 -30.14 18.12 4.91
CA PRO A 115 -29.31 18.63 3.82
C PRO A 115 -27.84 18.25 4.03
N ILE A 116 -27.30 17.47 3.09
CA ILE A 116 -25.88 17.16 2.98
C ILE A 116 -25.17 18.42 2.43
N PRO A 117 -24.05 18.87 3.02
CA PRO A 117 -23.29 19.98 2.46
C PRO A 117 -22.78 19.61 1.05
N THR A 118 -23.21 20.36 0.05
CA THR A 118 -22.72 20.29 -1.33
C THR A 118 -21.27 20.77 -1.37
N TYR A 119 -20.35 19.85 -1.60
CA TYR A 119 -18.97 20.16 -1.99
C TYR A 119 -18.95 20.66 -3.45
N PRO A 120 -18.01 21.54 -3.83
CA PRO A 120 -17.91 22.04 -5.19
C PRO A 120 -17.68 20.89 -6.18
N THR A 121 -18.58 20.74 -7.14
CA THR A 121 -18.41 19.86 -8.30
C THR A 121 -17.32 20.45 -9.19
N ILE A 122 -16.16 19.79 -9.25
CA ILE A 122 -15.11 20.12 -10.22
C ILE A 122 -15.49 19.47 -11.55
N THR A 123 -16.02 20.26 -12.50
CA THR A 123 -16.25 19.79 -13.88
C THR A 123 -14.95 19.91 -14.66
N LEU A 124 -14.27 18.78 -14.90
CA LEU A 124 -13.09 18.73 -15.76
C LEU A 124 -13.50 18.39 -17.20
N ALA A 125 -12.84 19.05 -18.16
CA ALA A 125 -13.06 18.81 -19.59
C ALA A 125 -12.69 17.36 -19.98
N PRO A 126 -13.38 16.75 -20.96
CA PRO A 126 -13.01 15.44 -21.48
C PRO A 126 -11.58 15.51 -22.02
N SER A 127 -10.70 14.70 -21.45
CA SER A 127 -9.29 14.65 -21.83
C SER A 127 -9.15 13.72 -23.03
N THR A 128 -8.71 14.25 -24.17
CA THR A 128 -8.39 13.44 -25.36
C THR A 128 -7.14 12.63 -25.09
N LEU A 129 -7.24 11.30 -25.16
CA LEU A 129 -6.10 10.42 -25.08
C LEU A 129 -5.31 10.47 -26.40
N THR A 130 -4.14 11.09 -26.40
CA THR A 130 -3.21 11.00 -27.54
C THR A 130 -2.26 9.82 -27.31
N VAL A 131 -2.72 8.60 -27.60
CA VAL A 131 -1.80 7.48 -27.82
C VAL A 131 -1.20 7.70 -29.20
N PHE A 132 0.11 7.98 -29.26
CA PHE A 132 0.82 7.94 -30.54
C PHE A 132 0.61 6.55 -31.14
N PRO A 133 0.19 6.43 -32.41
CA PRO A 133 -0.28 5.18 -32.98
C PRO A 133 0.85 4.14 -32.98
N SER A 134 0.82 3.29 -31.97
CA SER A 134 1.53 2.02 -31.90
C SER A 134 0.45 0.98 -31.70
N LYS A 135 0.15 0.23 -32.76
CA LYS A 135 -0.88 -0.81 -32.81
C LYS A 135 -0.48 -2.05 -31.97
N VAL A 136 -0.07 -1.90 -30.72
CA VAL A 136 0.62 -3.02 -30.04
C VAL A 136 0.50 -3.01 -28.51
N LEU A 137 -0.62 -3.51 -27.95
CA LEU A 137 -0.80 -3.69 -26.50
C LEU A 137 -1.60 -4.97 -26.23
N THR A 138 -1.05 -5.91 -25.45
CA THR A 138 -1.77 -7.11 -24.97
C THR A 138 -1.86 -7.18 -23.43
N ASP A 139 -0.88 -6.65 -22.69
CA ASP A 139 -0.87 -6.67 -21.20
C ASP A 139 -0.61 -5.31 -20.52
N CYS A 140 -0.47 -4.25 -21.30
CA CYS A 140 -0.42 -2.87 -20.81
C CYS A 140 -1.71 -2.19 -21.21
N TYR A 141 -2.52 -1.82 -20.23
CA TYR A 141 -3.74 -1.06 -20.49
C TYR A 141 -3.67 0.24 -19.69
N LEU A 142 -3.87 1.34 -20.41
CA LEU A 142 -4.17 2.60 -19.77
C LEU A 142 -5.64 2.52 -19.37
N THR A 143 -5.89 2.46 -18.07
CA THR A 143 -7.25 2.65 -17.56
C THR A 143 -7.55 4.14 -17.73
N THR A 144 -8.11 4.49 -18.89
CA THR A 144 -8.66 5.82 -19.18
C THR A 144 -10.12 5.94 -18.77
N GLU A 145 -10.71 4.85 -18.28
CA GLU A 145 -12.03 4.89 -17.71
C GLU A 145 -11.97 5.76 -16.46
N PHE A 146 -12.43 7.00 -16.63
CA PHE A 146 -12.91 7.87 -15.56
C PHE A 146 -14.20 7.28 -14.96
N ASN A 147 -14.23 5.96 -14.71
CA ASN A 147 -15.38 5.24 -14.19
C ASN A 147 -15.59 5.48 -12.69
N GLY A 148 -15.06 6.57 -12.13
CA GLY A 148 -15.08 6.80 -10.68
C GLY A 148 -14.32 5.78 -9.84
N ASP A 149 -13.74 4.74 -10.46
CA ASP A 149 -13.10 3.60 -9.81
C ASP A 149 -11.61 3.82 -9.50
N CYS A 150 -11.10 5.06 -9.65
CA CYS A 150 -9.76 5.38 -9.20
C CYS A 150 -9.72 5.30 -7.66
N ASN A 151 -9.26 4.16 -7.16
CA ASN A 151 -9.14 3.86 -5.73
C ASN A 151 -8.16 4.80 -4.97
N CYS A 152 -7.57 5.80 -5.63
CA CYS A 152 -6.70 6.80 -5.03
C CYS A 152 -7.46 7.84 -4.19
N VAL A 153 -8.69 8.21 -4.56
CA VAL A 153 -9.47 9.24 -3.82
C VAL A 153 -9.83 8.75 -2.41
N PRO A 154 -10.31 7.51 -2.20
CA PRO A 154 -10.49 6.97 -0.86
C PRO A 154 -9.20 6.93 -0.03
N LEU A 155 -8.05 6.68 -0.67
CA LEU A 155 -6.75 6.63 0.03
C LEU A 155 -6.30 8.00 0.52
N ILE A 156 -6.43 9.05 -0.29
CA ILE A 156 -6.07 10.41 0.13
C ILE A 156 -7.02 10.92 1.23
N ASN A 157 -8.33 10.64 1.13
CA ASN A 157 -9.30 10.99 2.16
C ASN A 157 -9.00 10.26 3.48
N THR A 158 -8.67 8.97 3.40
CA THR A 158 -8.25 8.18 4.57
C THR A 158 -6.97 8.77 5.18
N HIS A 159 -5.97 9.11 4.36
CA HIS A 159 -4.74 9.74 4.83
C HIS A 159 -5.00 11.08 5.54
N ALA A 160 -5.83 11.95 4.95
CA ALA A 160 -6.20 13.23 5.54
C ALA A 160 -6.85 13.05 6.92
N GLN A 161 -7.79 12.11 7.05
CA GLN A 161 -8.42 11.81 8.35
C GLN A 161 -7.40 11.31 9.37
N LEU A 162 -6.46 10.46 8.96
CA LEU A 162 -5.39 10.00 9.85
C LEU A 162 -4.48 11.17 10.28
N GLU A 163 -4.19 12.14 9.41
CA GLU A 163 -3.41 13.32 9.79
C GLU A 163 -4.12 14.17 10.85
N VAL A 164 -5.43 14.39 10.74
CA VAL A 164 -6.23 15.10 11.76
C VAL A 164 -6.10 14.40 13.13
N MET A 165 -6.15 13.06 13.14
CA MET A 165 -5.96 12.28 14.37
C MET A 165 -4.54 12.38 14.92
N ARG A 166 -3.52 12.36 14.05
CA ARG A 166 -2.10 12.52 14.45
C ARG A 166 -1.84 13.89 15.05
N GLU A 167 -2.40 14.94 14.45
CA GLU A 167 -2.28 16.32 14.95
C GLU A 167 -2.97 16.47 16.31
N SER A 168 -4.19 15.95 16.45
CA SER A 168 -4.91 15.95 17.73
C SER A 168 -4.13 15.24 18.84
N ALA A 169 -3.54 14.08 18.53
CA ALA A 169 -2.69 13.33 19.46
C ALA A 169 -1.41 14.08 19.83
N TYR A 170 -0.75 14.70 18.83
CA TYR A 170 0.45 15.50 19.03
C TYR A 170 0.21 16.69 19.97
N THR A 171 -0.83 17.49 19.69
CA THR A 171 -1.22 18.64 20.51
C THR A 171 -1.59 18.21 21.93
N SER A 172 -2.34 17.11 22.07
CA SER A 172 -2.69 16.55 23.38
C SER A 172 -1.45 16.14 24.20
N ALA A 173 -0.45 15.55 23.54
CA ALA A 173 0.79 15.15 24.21
C ALA A 173 1.68 16.35 24.59
N LEU A 174 1.74 17.38 23.76
CA LEU A 174 2.43 18.63 24.10
C LEU A 174 1.81 19.32 25.32
N HIS A 175 0.48 19.38 25.39
CA HIS A 175 -0.20 19.95 26.57
C HIS A 175 0.08 19.12 27.83
N SER A 176 0.12 17.79 27.69
CA SER A 176 0.40 16.88 28.80
C SER A 176 1.84 17.00 29.33
N SER A 177 2.81 17.46 28.51
CA SER A 177 4.20 17.59 28.96
C SER A 177 4.46 18.81 29.83
N VAL A 178 3.57 19.81 29.83
CA VAL A 178 3.73 21.04 30.63
C VAL A 178 3.29 20.86 32.09
N SER A 179 2.44 19.88 32.37
CA SER A 179 1.94 19.62 33.73
C SER A 179 2.17 18.15 34.14
N PRO A 180 3.10 17.89 35.08
CA PRO A 180 3.45 16.53 35.50
C PRO A 180 2.35 15.81 36.29
N PHE A 181 1.26 16.50 36.66
CA PHE A 181 0.13 15.94 37.41
C PHE A 181 -1.13 15.72 36.55
N THR A 182 -1.08 16.02 35.25
CA THR A 182 -2.26 15.90 34.40
C THR A 182 -2.51 14.49 33.91
N THR A 183 -3.80 14.18 33.76
CA THR A 183 -4.35 12.97 33.13
C THR A 183 -3.64 12.62 31.81
N PRO A 184 -3.59 11.32 31.44
CA PRO A 184 -3.03 10.89 30.15
C PRO A 184 -3.67 11.66 28.97
N PRO A 185 -2.93 11.83 27.85
CA PRO A 185 -3.42 12.59 26.71
C PRO A 185 -4.78 12.05 26.27
N THR A 186 -5.72 12.96 26.07
CA THR A 186 -7.12 12.66 25.77
C THR A 186 -7.28 12.03 24.38
N SER A 187 -6.40 12.36 23.44
CA SER A 187 -6.38 11.79 22.09
C SER A 187 -5.16 10.87 21.88
N PRO A 188 -5.34 9.54 21.76
CA PRO A 188 -4.26 8.64 21.37
C PRO A 188 -3.95 8.77 19.86
N PRO A 189 -2.73 8.42 19.42
CA PRO A 189 -2.39 8.38 18.00
C PRO A 189 -3.17 7.29 17.27
N PRO A 190 -3.41 7.45 15.96
CA PRO A 190 -4.16 6.47 15.19
C PRO A 190 -3.43 5.12 15.11
N LYS A 191 -4.20 4.04 15.26
CA LYS A 191 -3.75 2.64 15.17
C LYS A 191 -4.59 1.95 14.11
N VAL A 192 -4.01 1.68 12.95
CA VAL A 192 -4.75 1.23 11.76
C VAL A 192 -4.35 -0.19 11.40
N ILE A 193 -5.34 -1.08 11.28
CA ILE A 193 -5.15 -2.44 10.74
C ILE A 193 -5.88 -2.53 9.39
N ILE A 194 -5.16 -2.95 8.35
CA ILE A 194 -5.71 -3.18 7.01
C ILE A 194 -6.05 -4.66 6.87
N CYS A 195 -7.33 -4.93 6.69
CA CYS A 195 -7.91 -6.26 6.48
C CYS A 195 -8.48 -6.39 5.07
N GLY A 196 -8.77 -7.63 4.65
CA GLY A 196 -9.33 -7.91 3.32
C GLY A 196 -8.86 -9.25 2.76
N SER A 197 -9.49 -9.68 1.67
CA SER A 197 -9.25 -10.97 1.01
C SER A 197 -7.91 -11.03 0.28
N ARG A 198 -7.59 -12.22 -0.26
CA ARG A 198 -6.43 -12.40 -1.14
C ARG A 198 -6.56 -11.48 -2.36
N ARG A 199 -5.47 -10.80 -2.72
CA ARG A 199 -5.37 -9.85 -3.85
C ARG A 199 -6.25 -8.58 -3.75
N SER A 200 -6.86 -8.29 -2.60
CA SER A 200 -7.62 -7.04 -2.37
C SER A 200 -6.77 -5.74 -2.29
N GLY A 201 -5.50 -5.78 -2.69
CA GLY A 201 -4.64 -4.59 -2.68
C GLY A 201 -4.15 -4.11 -1.30
N ARG A 202 -4.40 -4.84 -0.20
CA ARG A 202 -4.04 -4.42 1.17
C ARG A 202 -2.60 -3.93 1.34
N HIS A 203 -1.64 -4.60 0.71
CA HIS A 203 -0.22 -4.23 0.77
C HIS A 203 0.05 -2.94 -0.03
N THR A 204 -0.66 -2.73 -1.14
CA THR A 204 -0.62 -1.49 -1.91
C THR A 204 -1.21 -0.34 -1.10
N VAL A 205 -2.36 -0.55 -0.45
CA VAL A 205 -2.99 0.43 0.47
C VAL A 205 -2.04 0.77 1.62
N HIS A 206 -1.47 -0.26 2.26
CA HIS A 206 -0.52 -0.12 3.36
C HIS A 206 0.70 0.71 2.96
N ARG A 207 1.36 0.37 1.84
CA ARG A 207 2.51 1.12 1.32
C ARG A 207 2.13 2.55 0.95
N THR A 208 0.99 2.76 0.30
CA THR A 208 0.52 4.09 -0.12
C THR A 208 0.28 5.01 1.08
N LEU A 209 -0.43 4.54 2.11
CA LEU A 209 -0.68 5.33 3.32
C LEU A 209 0.61 5.65 4.10
N LEU A 210 1.57 4.73 4.12
CA LEU A 210 2.90 4.97 4.70
C LEU A 210 3.67 6.02 3.90
N SER A 211 3.68 5.92 2.57
CA SER A 211 4.29 6.90 1.68
C SER A 211 3.72 8.30 1.89
N TYR A 212 2.39 8.44 1.93
CA TYR A 212 1.74 9.72 2.18
C TYR A 212 2.09 10.30 3.56
N ALA A 213 2.10 9.47 4.61
CA ALA A 213 2.53 9.90 5.95
C ALA A 213 3.96 10.49 5.94
N MET A 214 4.89 9.92 5.17
CA MET A 214 6.25 10.45 5.12
C MET A 214 6.39 11.70 4.25
N LYS A 215 5.55 11.86 3.20
CA LYS A 215 5.47 13.12 2.44
C LYS A 215 5.14 14.30 3.36
N VAL A 216 4.25 14.09 4.33
CA VAL A 216 3.93 15.08 5.38
C VAL A 216 4.86 14.99 6.61
N ARG A 217 6.06 14.43 6.42
CA ARG A 217 7.16 14.34 7.40
C ARG A 217 6.77 13.65 8.71
N ARG A 218 5.92 12.62 8.65
CA ARG A 218 5.65 11.70 9.75
C ARG A 218 6.61 10.51 9.70
N SER A 219 6.66 9.76 10.80
CA SER A 219 7.45 8.52 10.89
C SER A 219 6.60 7.43 11.53
N PRO A 220 5.56 6.95 10.83
CA PRO A 220 4.68 5.92 11.36
C PRO A 220 5.44 4.60 11.59
N LEU A 221 4.98 3.83 12.57
CA LEU A 221 5.42 2.45 12.73
C LEU A 221 4.63 1.57 11.76
N ALA A 222 5.32 0.94 10.83
CA ALA A 222 4.73 -0.01 9.90
C ALA A 222 4.82 -1.43 10.46
N LEU A 223 3.70 -2.15 10.44
CA LEU A 223 3.65 -3.56 10.82
C LEU A 223 3.35 -4.45 9.62
N ASN A 224 4.11 -5.52 9.47
CA ASN A 224 3.74 -6.63 8.60
C ASN A 224 3.36 -7.82 9.47
N LEU A 225 2.07 -8.15 9.50
CA LEU A 225 1.56 -9.32 10.20
C LEU A 225 1.19 -10.45 9.23
N ASP A 226 1.43 -10.31 7.91
CA ASP A 226 1.21 -11.37 6.91
C ASP A 226 2.50 -12.19 6.73
N PRO A 227 2.64 -13.39 7.36
CA PRO A 227 3.84 -14.20 7.19
C PRO A 227 3.95 -14.79 5.78
N GLY A 228 2.86 -14.83 5.01
CA GLY A 228 2.85 -15.36 3.66
C GLY A 228 3.43 -14.41 2.62
N ARG A 229 3.69 -13.14 2.99
CA ARG A 229 4.28 -12.15 2.10
C ARG A 229 5.42 -11.40 2.77
N VAL A 230 6.52 -11.30 2.04
CA VAL A 230 7.57 -10.36 2.37
C VAL A 230 7.08 -8.96 2.02
N LEU A 231 6.79 -8.14 3.03
CA LEU A 231 6.75 -6.70 2.79
C LEU A 231 8.18 -6.19 2.87
N HIS A 232 8.77 -5.98 1.70
CA HIS A 232 10.13 -5.48 1.55
C HIS A 232 10.31 -4.21 2.40
N GLY A 233 11.48 -4.02 2.99
CA GLY A 233 11.69 -2.93 3.95
C GLY A 233 11.27 -3.23 5.40
N LEU A 234 10.32 -4.14 5.65
CA LEU A 234 9.78 -4.43 7.00
C LEU A 234 10.16 -5.80 7.55
N THR A 235 10.08 -6.84 6.72
CA THR A 235 10.31 -8.24 7.13
C THR A 235 11.40 -8.87 6.28
N PRO A 236 12.36 -9.60 6.87
CA PRO A 236 13.52 -10.09 6.13
C PRO A 236 13.23 -11.31 5.24
N ALA A 237 12.22 -12.10 5.56
CA ALA A 237 11.91 -13.34 4.83
C ALA A 237 10.44 -13.74 4.97
N GLN A 238 9.98 -14.63 4.09
CA GLN A 238 8.67 -15.27 4.25
C GLN A 238 8.65 -16.09 5.56
N GLY A 239 7.47 -16.21 6.17
CA GLY A 239 7.33 -16.82 7.49
C GLY A 239 7.76 -15.90 8.63
N THR A 240 7.88 -14.58 8.40
CA THR A 240 8.18 -13.62 9.48
C THR A 240 7.07 -12.59 9.63
N VAL A 241 6.93 -12.08 10.85
CA VAL A 241 6.10 -10.91 11.16
C VAL A 241 6.95 -9.88 11.90
N GLY A 242 6.63 -8.61 11.77
CA GLY A 242 7.49 -7.58 12.33
C GLY A 242 6.92 -6.17 12.32
N ALA A 243 7.69 -5.28 12.92
CA ALA A 243 7.40 -3.86 13.00
C ALA A 243 8.66 -3.03 12.76
N LYS A 244 8.54 -1.91 12.04
CA LYS A 244 9.65 -1.01 11.78
C LYS A 244 9.16 0.44 11.69
N VAL A 245 9.94 1.35 12.24
CA VAL A 245 9.69 2.79 12.07
C VAL A 245 10.13 3.17 10.68
N VAL A 246 9.22 3.70 9.87
CA VAL A 246 9.56 4.12 8.51
C VAL A 246 10.01 5.58 8.56
N LYS A 247 11.22 5.83 8.08
CA LYS A 247 11.84 7.16 7.99
C LYS A 247 12.41 7.34 6.58
N GLY A 248 12.20 8.53 6.00
CA GLY A 248 12.61 8.84 4.63
C GLY A 248 11.67 8.26 3.57
N GLU A 249 11.92 8.58 2.32
CA GLU A 249 11.09 8.08 1.21
C GLU A 249 11.32 6.58 0.96
N TRP A 250 10.26 5.86 0.57
CA TRP A 250 10.41 4.48 0.07
C TRP A 250 11.23 4.49 -1.20
N CYS A 251 12.17 3.56 -1.31
CA CYS A 251 12.88 3.36 -2.56
C CYS A 251 11.89 2.81 -3.60
N ASN A 252 11.85 3.43 -4.78
CA ASN A 252 11.10 2.92 -5.93
C ASN A 252 11.96 2.05 -6.84
N LYS A 253 13.27 1.92 -6.57
CA LYS A 253 14.15 1.04 -7.34
C LYS A 253 13.85 -0.40 -7.00
N GLY A 254 13.17 -1.12 -7.91
CA GLY A 254 12.97 -2.56 -7.92
C GLY A 254 12.45 -3.21 -6.62
N VAL A 255 11.54 -4.18 -6.74
CA VAL A 255 11.19 -5.07 -5.61
C VAL A 255 12.45 -5.78 -5.05
N THR A 256 13.55 -5.80 -5.81
CA THR A 256 14.86 -6.33 -5.41
C THR A 256 15.80 -5.40 -4.64
N GLN A 257 15.60 -4.07 -4.59
CA GLN A 257 16.48 -3.20 -3.78
C GLN A 257 15.85 -2.73 -2.46
N ASP A 258 14.53 -2.93 -2.30
CA ASP A 258 13.89 -2.83 -0.98
C ASP A 258 14.37 -3.94 0.01
N TYR A 259 15.22 -4.88 -0.44
CA TYR A 259 15.84 -5.93 0.40
C TYR A 259 16.90 -5.41 1.38
N THR A 260 17.57 -4.29 1.12
CA THR A 260 18.77 -3.89 1.88
C THR A 260 18.47 -3.15 3.18
N CYS A 261 17.22 -3.16 3.62
CA CYS A 261 16.75 -2.39 4.76
C CYS A 261 17.28 -2.88 6.14
N TRP A 262 18.10 -3.94 6.13
CA TRP A 262 18.87 -4.48 7.26
C TRP A 262 20.38 -4.53 6.98
N GLU A 263 20.82 -4.15 5.78
CA GLU A 263 22.25 -4.10 5.47
C GLU A 263 22.88 -2.93 6.21
N ALA A 264 24.01 -3.18 6.86
CA ALA A 264 24.90 -2.15 7.38
C ALA A 264 25.52 -1.36 6.21
N GLY A 265 24.71 -0.55 5.53
CA GLY A 265 25.12 0.21 4.36
C GLY A 265 25.98 1.41 4.75
N SER A 266 27.18 1.49 4.18
CA SER A 266 28.17 2.58 4.25
C SER A 266 27.72 3.95 3.74
N GLY A 267 26.40 4.18 3.57
CA GLY A 267 25.81 5.33 2.87
C GLY A 267 25.12 6.38 3.75
N GLY A 268 25.40 6.44 5.05
CA GLY A 268 25.05 7.58 5.92
C GLY A 268 23.56 7.85 6.18
N LYS A 269 22.62 7.08 5.63
CA LYS A 269 21.19 7.22 5.96
C LYS A 269 20.84 6.37 7.19
N VAL A 270 20.35 7.04 8.24
CA VAL A 270 19.94 6.41 9.50
C VAL A 270 18.83 5.40 9.24
N GLN A 271 19.16 4.10 9.28
CA GLN A 271 18.17 3.03 9.20
C GLN A 271 17.41 2.95 10.53
N GLY A 272 16.08 3.06 10.49
CA GLY A 272 15.24 2.82 11.65
C GLY A 272 15.29 1.34 12.04
N GLY A 273 15.67 1.03 13.28
CA GLY A 273 15.74 -0.36 13.76
C GLY A 273 14.37 -1.06 13.71
N GLY A 274 14.28 -2.16 12.97
CA GLY A 274 13.11 -3.04 12.94
C GLY A 274 13.12 -4.05 14.09
N VAL A 275 12.00 -4.75 14.26
CA VAL A 275 11.91 -6.00 15.03
C VAL A 275 11.16 -7.00 14.17
N CYS A 276 11.64 -8.24 14.15
CA CYS A 276 11.00 -9.34 13.44
C CYS A 276 11.00 -10.59 14.30
N TRP A 277 9.95 -11.39 14.14
CA TRP A 277 9.81 -12.70 14.74
C TRP A 277 9.61 -13.72 13.63
N PHE A 278 10.27 -14.87 13.79
CA PHE A 278 10.11 -15.99 12.88
C PHE A 278 8.89 -16.81 13.29
N PHE A 279 7.85 -16.76 12.46
CA PHE A 279 6.68 -17.63 12.57
C PHE A 279 6.97 -19.01 11.98
N GLY A 280 7.76 -19.07 10.90
CA GLY A 280 8.26 -20.31 10.30
C GLY A 280 7.28 -21.04 9.39
N LEU A 281 6.04 -20.55 9.27
CA LEU A 281 5.03 -21.12 8.39
C LEU A 281 4.56 -20.06 7.38
N PRO A 282 4.31 -20.44 6.10
CA PRO A 282 3.83 -19.49 5.09
C PRO A 282 2.37 -19.09 5.30
N GLU A 283 1.60 -19.89 6.05
CA GLU A 283 0.17 -19.69 6.28
C GLU A 283 -0.17 -19.78 7.76
N VAL A 284 -1.05 -18.88 8.21
CA VAL A 284 -1.41 -18.77 9.64
C VAL A 284 -2.25 -19.96 10.11
N GLY A 285 -3.03 -20.57 9.22
CA GLY A 285 -3.88 -21.73 9.55
C GLY A 285 -3.09 -22.88 10.17
N ALA A 286 -1.87 -23.14 9.68
CA ALA A 286 -1.00 -24.22 10.15
C ALA A 286 -0.43 -24.02 11.57
N GLY A 287 -0.55 -22.81 12.15
CA GLY A 287 0.04 -22.48 13.45
C GLY A 287 -0.69 -21.37 14.20
N LYS A 288 -2.03 -21.40 14.21
CA LYS A 288 -2.88 -20.29 14.68
C LYS A 288 -2.54 -19.78 16.10
N GLU A 289 -2.37 -20.68 17.06
CA GLU A 289 -2.08 -20.29 18.46
C GLU A 289 -0.67 -19.72 18.60
N TRP A 290 0.31 -20.35 17.93
CA TRP A 290 1.68 -19.83 17.87
C TRP A 290 1.75 -18.45 17.21
N TYR A 291 1.01 -18.25 16.11
CA TYR A 291 0.88 -16.97 15.44
C TYR A 291 0.30 -15.89 16.38
N LYS A 292 -0.76 -16.21 17.14
CA LYS A 292 -1.32 -15.28 18.15
C LYS A 292 -0.29 -14.90 19.20
N GLU A 293 0.49 -15.85 19.69
CA GLU A 293 1.56 -15.58 20.66
C GLU A 293 2.60 -14.61 20.09
N ILE A 294 3.06 -14.86 18.86
CA ILE A 294 4.02 -13.97 18.20
C ILE A 294 3.43 -12.58 17.97
N VAL A 295 2.20 -12.46 17.47
CA VAL A 295 1.53 -11.17 17.30
C VAL A 295 1.37 -10.44 18.62
N GLY A 296 1.12 -11.17 19.72
CA GLY A 296 1.15 -10.63 21.08
C GLY A 296 2.50 -10.00 21.42
N LYS A 297 3.61 -10.71 21.18
CA LYS A 297 4.98 -10.21 21.38
C LYS A 297 5.28 -8.97 20.52
N VAL A 298 4.82 -8.96 19.26
CA VAL A 298 4.92 -7.77 18.38
C VAL A 298 4.19 -6.59 19.01
N GLY A 299 2.95 -6.80 19.48
CA GLY A 299 2.13 -5.79 20.13
C GLY A 299 2.79 -5.19 21.38
N ASP A 300 3.36 -6.02 22.24
CA ASP A 300 4.07 -5.58 23.45
C ASP A 300 5.27 -4.68 23.13
N VAL A 301 6.05 -5.04 22.10
CA VAL A 301 7.21 -4.23 21.66
C VAL A 301 6.76 -2.92 21.04
N VAL A 302 5.71 -2.93 20.22
CA VAL A 302 5.13 -1.73 19.59
C VAL A 302 4.64 -0.75 20.64
N GLU A 303 3.90 -1.24 21.65
CA GLU A 303 3.41 -0.41 22.74
C GLU A 303 4.56 0.11 23.61
N GLY A 304 5.55 -0.75 23.93
CA GLY A 304 6.74 -0.36 24.66
C GLY A 304 7.55 0.73 23.95
N ARG A 305 7.70 0.65 22.62
CA ARG A 305 8.34 1.70 21.81
C ARG A 305 7.55 3.01 21.86
N GLY A 306 6.24 2.95 21.68
CA GLY A 306 5.39 4.14 21.77
C GLY A 306 5.49 4.83 23.13
N ARG A 307 5.53 4.05 24.22
CA ARG A 307 5.69 4.56 25.58
C ARG A 307 7.05 5.26 25.77
N LYS A 308 8.15 4.61 25.37
CA LYS A 308 9.50 5.18 25.44
C LYS A 308 9.64 6.47 24.61
N ALA A 309 9.06 6.51 23.42
CA ALA A 309 9.09 7.69 22.55
C ALA A 309 8.39 8.89 23.21
N ARG A 310 7.28 8.65 23.92
CA ARG A 310 6.56 9.67 24.70
C ARG A 310 7.34 10.11 25.95
N GLU A 311 7.85 9.16 26.73
CA GLU A 311 8.57 9.45 28.00
C GLU A 311 9.89 10.18 27.76
N GLY A 312 10.52 10.01 26.59
CA GLY A 312 11.76 10.70 26.25
C GLY A 312 11.64 12.22 26.20
N GLY A 313 10.43 12.80 26.22
CA GLY A 313 10.17 14.25 26.34
C GLY A 313 10.65 15.12 25.17
N ARG A 314 11.47 14.57 24.27
CA ARG A 314 11.93 15.24 23.06
C ARG A 314 10.76 15.38 22.08
N GLN A 315 10.60 16.57 21.51
CA GLN A 315 9.55 16.84 20.51
C GLN A 315 9.56 15.83 19.35
N GLU A 316 10.74 15.35 18.95
CA GLU A 316 10.89 14.29 17.94
C GLU A 316 10.29 12.95 18.38
N GLY A 317 10.45 12.57 19.65
CA GLY A 317 9.86 11.35 20.21
C GLY A 317 8.34 11.44 20.31
N ILE A 318 7.82 12.61 20.69
CA ILE A 318 6.36 12.86 20.70
C ILE A 318 5.81 12.83 19.28
N LYS A 319 6.51 13.39 18.30
CA LYS A 319 6.12 13.35 16.88
C LYS A 319 6.13 11.92 16.31
N GLU A 320 7.14 11.12 16.66
CA GLU A 320 7.23 9.71 16.28
C GLU A 320 6.08 8.90 16.90
N TRP A 321 5.80 9.10 18.19
CA TRP A 321 4.64 8.50 18.87
C TRP A 321 3.30 8.91 18.24
N ALA A 322 3.11 10.21 18.01
CA ALA A 322 1.88 10.77 17.46
C ALA A 322 1.61 10.27 16.03
N SER A 323 2.65 9.84 15.29
CA SER A 323 2.52 9.30 13.94
C SER A 323 1.70 8.01 13.87
N GLY A 324 1.53 7.32 15.01
CA GLY A 324 0.74 6.10 15.09
C GLY A 324 1.36 4.93 14.35
N TRP A 325 0.53 3.93 14.04
CA TRP A 325 0.99 2.75 13.32
C TRP A 325 -0.02 2.25 12.30
N ILE A 326 0.50 1.62 11.25
CA ILE A 326 -0.29 1.02 10.17
C ILE A 326 0.18 -0.42 9.97
N GLY A 327 -0.72 -1.38 10.17
CA GLY A 327 -0.46 -2.81 10.03
C GLY A 327 -1.26 -3.45 8.91
N VAL A 328 -0.72 -4.51 8.31
CA VAL A 328 -1.42 -5.37 7.36
C VAL A 328 -1.53 -6.80 7.91
N MET A 329 -2.72 -7.40 7.81
CA MET A 329 -3.03 -8.75 8.32
C MET A 329 -2.80 -9.86 7.28
N PRO A 330 -2.68 -11.13 7.70
CA PRO A 330 -2.59 -12.28 6.79
C PRO A 330 -3.78 -12.40 5.84
N GLN A 331 -3.57 -13.08 4.71
CA GLN A 331 -4.66 -13.45 3.81
C GLN A 331 -5.62 -14.44 4.50
N GLY A 332 -6.92 -14.36 4.18
CA GLY A 332 -7.95 -15.30 4.67
C GLY A 332 -8.52 -14.98 6.05
N GLY A 333 -7.89 -14.10 6.84
CA GLY A 333 -8.29 -13.89 8.23
C GLY A 333 -8.26 -15.18 9.05
N MET A 334 -8.44 -15.09 10.37
CA MET A 334 -8.75 -16.28 11.15
C MET A 334 -10.22 -16.66 10.92
N GLN A 335 -10.62 -16.98 9.69
CA GLN A 335 -11.92 -17.61 9.47
C GLN A 335 -11.86 -18.96 10.18
N GLY A 336 -12.53 -19.05 11.33
CA GLY A 336 -12.70 -20.33 12.00
C GLY A 336 -13.51 -21.24 11.09
N GLU A 337 -13.05 -22.46 10.90
CA GLU A 337 -13.88 -23.54 10.40
C GLU A 337 -14.98 -23.77 11.42
N GLY A 338 -16.13 -23.16 11.15
CA GLY A 338 -17.27 -23.06 12.05
C GLY A 338 -18.36 -22.30 11.32
N GLU A 339 -18.90 -22.95 10.29
CA GLU A 339 -20.21 -22.61 9.73
C GLU A 339 -21.25 -22.71 10.84
N ASP A 340 -21.52 -21.60 11.50
CA ASP A 340 -22.89 -21.28 11.89
C ASP A 340 -23.22 -19.88 11.38
N ARG A 341 -24.10 -19.86 10.38
CA ARG A 341 -24.69 -18.67 9.77
C ARG A 341 -25.50 -17.90 10.81
N ALA A 342 -24.91 -16.90 11.45
CA ALA A 342 -25.55 -15.65 11.85
C ALA A 342 -24.47 -14.64 12.28
N ASP A 343 -24.59 -13.39 11.84
CA ASP A 343 -23.72 -12.26 12.18
C ASP A 343 -22.31 -12.23 11.61
N ASN A 344 -22.24 -11.93 10.31
CA ASN A 344 -21.08 -11.38 9.61
C ASN A 344 -20.68 -9.95 10.06
N ARG A 345 -20.95 -9.58 11.32
CA ARG A 345 -20.68 -8.26 11.92
C ARG A 345 -19.43 -8.20 12.81
N LEU A 346 -18.69 -9.30 12.95
CA LEU A 346 -17.53 -9.41 13.86
C LEU A 346 -16.17 -9.59 13.16
N GLY A 347 -15.99 -8.97 12.00
CA GLY A 347 -14.70 -8.90 11.28
C GLY A 347 -13.73 -7.82 11.79
N THR A 348 -14.08 -7.10 12.86
CA THR A 348 -13.23 -6.08 13.47
C THR A 348 -12.63 -6.64 14.75
N MET A 349 -11.41 -7.20 14.67
CA MET A 349 -10.59 -7.39 15.87
C MET A 349 -10.26 -6.01 16.44
N TYR A 350 -11.07 -5.53 17.38
CA TYR A 350 -10.75 -4.38 18.19
C TYR A 350 -9.56 -4.73 19.09
N TRP A 351 -8.39 -4.19 18.75
CA TRP A 351 -7.24 -4.21 19.65
C TRP A 351 -7.41 -3.09 20.69
N THR A 352 -8.34 -3.28 21.63
CA THR A 352 -8.48 -2.44 22.83
C THR A 352 -8.24 -3.29 24.06
N ARG A 353 -7.26 -2.85 24.87
CA ARG A 353 -6.82 -3.33 26.20
C ARG A 353 -7.38 -4.68 26.66
N ARG A 354 -6.48 -5.67 26.72
CA ARG A 354 -6.65 -6.93 27.44
C ARG A 354 -6.61 -6.68 28.96
N LYS A 355 -7.72 -6.28 29.54
CA LYS A 355 -8.14 -6.65 30.91
C LYS A 355 -9.65 -6.84 30.82
N GLU A 356 -10.12 -8.01 31.25
CA GLU A 356 -11.53 -8.48 31.20
C GLU A 356 -11.90 -9.27 29.94
N LEU A 357 -11.45 -10.52 29.92
CA LEU A 357 -12.23 -11.64 29.39
C LEU A 357 -12.10 -12.75 30.42
N ARG A 358 -13.10 -12.85 31.30
CA ARG A 358 -13.33 -14.05 32.12
C ARG A 358 -14.04 -15.07 31.21
N ILE A 359 -13.57 -16.32 31.29
CA ILE A 359 -14.17 -17.51 30.67
C ILE A 359 -15.57 -17.72 31.26
#